data_AF-A0AAD4GJB4-F1
#
_entry.id   AF-A0AAD4GJB4-F1
#
_cell.length_a   1.000
_cell.length_b   1.000
_cell.length_c   1.000
_cell.angle_alpha   90.00
_cell.angle_beta   90.00
_cell.angle_gamma   90.00
#
_symmetry.space_group_name_H-M   'P 1'
#
loop_
_entity.id
_entity.type
_entity.pdbx_description
1 polymer ?
#
loop_
_entity_poly.entity_id
_entity_poly.type
_entity_poly.pdbx_seq_one_letter_code
_entity_poly.pdbx_strand_id
1 'polypeptide(L)'
;MATPCDQHKNLAASANGRVSGKSWKLTKSATVRSQSSAGHKTKWHARIEKTKRDHAVRKLEVELKQEKQAEKRRKREITLQRQRASEERRRLEQEMAVMGARKAARLRRRAGRTKKING
;
A
#
# COMPACT_ATOMS: atom_id res chain seq x y z
N MET A 1 -0.53 -92.55 21.48
CA MET A 1 -0.69 -92.04 20.10
C MET A 1 -0.36 -90.55 20.11
N ALA A 2 0.50 -90.10 19.19
CA ALA A 2 1.18 -88.79 19.21
C ALA A 2 0.30 -87.63 18.74
N THR A 3 0.59 -86.42 19.24
CA THR A 3 0.03 -85.12 18.85
C THR A 3 0.52 -84.64 17.46
N PRO A 4 -0.19 -83.72 16.80
CA PRO A 4 0.45 -82.76 15.90
C PRO A 4 0.25 -81.31 16.38
N CYS A 5 1.38 -80.62 16.53
CA CYS A 5 1.51 -79.24 16.96
C CYS A 5 1.05 -78.21 15.91
N ASP A 6 0.47 -77.16 16.47
CA ASP A 6 0.20 -75.80 15.98
C ASP A 6 1.03 -75.29 14.78
N GLN A 7 0.34 -74.73 13.79
CA GLN A 7 0.95 -74.00 12.68
C GLN A 7 1.34 -72.59 13.11
N HIS A 8 2.64 -72.31 13.22
CA HIS A 8 3.15 -70.97 13.47
C HIS A 8 3.09 -70.09 12.20
N LYS A 9 2.17 -69.12 12.19
CA LYS A 9 2.19 -68.00 11.24
C LYS A 9 3.29 -67.01 11.65
N ASN A 10 4.30 -66.85 10.80
CA ASN A 10 5.37 -65.88 11.00
C ASN A 10 4.87 -64.44 10.79
N LEU A 11 5.02 -63.59 11.82
CA LEU A 11 4.72 -62.16 11.76
C LEU A 11 6.01 -61.36 11.50
N ALA A 12 5.98 -60.46 10.52
CA ALA A 12 7.12 -59.60 10.17
C ALA A 12 7.43 -58.58 11.28
N ALA A 13 8.73 -58.28 11.47
CA ALA A 13 9.22 -57.42 12.55
C ALA A 13 8.88 -55.93 12.32
N SER A 14 8.15 -55.31 13.25
CA SER A 14 8.14 -53.85 13.41
C SER A 14 9.29 -53.42 14.32
N ALA A 15 9.76 -52.18 14.17
CA ALA A 15 10.95 -51.66 14.86
C ALA A 15 10.89 -51.67 16.41
N ASN A 16 9.75 -52.03 17.03
CA ASN A 16 9.57 -52.08 18.49
C ASN A 16 9.36 -53.49 19.09
N GLY A 17 9.56 -54.57 18.33
CA GLY A 17 9.52 -55.92 18.89
C GLY A 17 8.16 -56.35 19.51
N ARG A 18 8.18 -57.46 20.27
CA ARG A 18 7.00 -58.16 20.82
C ARG A 18 6.44 -57.52 22.10
N VAL A 19 5.85 -56.33 22.07
CA VAL A 19 5.03 -55.87 23.23
C VAL A 19 3.85 -55.00 22.78
N SER A 20 2.68 -55.26 23.38
CA SER A 20 1.50 -54.40 23.36
C SER A 20 1.87 -52.95 23.71
N GLY A 21 1.88 -52.06 22.71
CA GLY A 21 2.20 -50.64 22.92
C GLY A 21 1.77 -49.74 21.75
N LYS A 22 0.59 -49.11 21.91
CA LYS A 22 0.12 -47.85 21.28
C LYS A 22 0.75 -47.52 19.91
N SER A 23 0.38 -48.31 18.89
CA SER A 23 0.75 -48.13 17.48
C SER A 23 0.38 -46.77 16.87
N TRP A 24 -0.56 -46.06 17.49
CA TRP A 24 -0.97 -44.71 17.10
C TRP A 24 0.02 -43.61 17.50
N LYS A 25 1.08 -43.93 18.26
CA LYS A 25 2.10 -42.95 18.65
C LYS A 25 3.22 -42.90 17.62
N LEU A 26 3.50 -41.70 17.13
CA LEU A 26 4.65 -41.41 16.26
C LEU A 26 5.97 -41.81 16.96
N THR A 27 6.88 -42.40 16.21
CA THR A 27 8.23 -42.74 16.65
C THR A 27 8.95 -41.47 17.09
N LYS A 28 9.41 -41.44 18.35
CA LYS A 28 10.15 -40.30 18.89
C LYS A 28 11.55 -40.27 18.27
N SER A 29 11.82 -39.30 17.39
CA SER A 29 13.16 -38.97 16.93
C SER A 29 13.70 -37.76 17.69
N ALA A 30 15.03 -37.69 17.90
CA ALA A 30 15.66 -36.52 18.48
C ALA A 30 15.45 -35.28 17.58
N THR A 31 14.90 -34.20 18.14
CA THR A 31 14.71 -32.94 17.41
C THR A 31 16.06 -32.24 17.26
N VAL A 32 16.64 -32.27 16.06
CA VAL A 32 17.89 -31.55 15.76
C VAL A 32 17.59 -30.05 15.62
N ARG A 33 17.87 -29.28 16.67
CA ARG A 33 17.76 -27.81 16.67
C ARG A 33 19.08 -27.19 16.20
N SER A 34 19.13 -26.75 14.96
CA SER A 34 20.25 -25.91 14.49
C SER A 34 20.05 -24.47 14.97
N GLN A 35 21.06 -23.86 15.59
CA GLN A 35 21.02 -22.44 15.96
C GLN A 35 21.26 -21.49 14.77
N SER A 36 21.63 -22.02 13.60
CA SER A 36 21.87 -21.20 12.41
C SER A 36 20.57 -20.72 11.77
N SER A 37 20.52 -19.42 11.45
CA SER A 37 19.38 -18.83 10.76
C SER A 37 19.22 -19.42 9.35
N ALA A 38 17.98 -19.49 8.87
CA ALA A 38 17.67 -20.04 7.54
C ALA A 38 18.47 -19.33 6.42
N GLY A 39 18.71 -18.03 6.57
CA GLY A 39 19.55 -17.25 5.65
C GLY A 39 21.00 -17.72 5.61
N HIS A 40 21.60 -18.06 6.76
CA HIS A 40 22.98 -18.56 6.82
C HIS A 40 23.17 -19.91 6.15
N LYS A 41 22.12 -20.75 6.14
CA LYS A 41 22.11 -22.08 5.49
C LYS A 41 22.05 -22.02 3.97
N THR A 42 21.69 -20.87 3.38
CA THR A 42 21.68 -20.71 1.93
C THR A 42 23.08 -20.47 1.38
N LYS A 43 23.33 -20.87 0.12
CA LYS A 43 24.61 -20.60 -0.56
C LYS A 43 24.81 -19.09 -0.72
N TRP A 44 26.03 -18.60 -0.47
CA TRP A 44 26.38 -17.16 -0.56
C TRP A 44 25.92 -16.51 -1.88
N HIS A 45 26.18 -17.17 -3.02
CA HIS A 45 25.77 -16.68 -4.34
C HIS A 45 24.25 -16.46 -4.45
N ALA A 46 23.44 -17.36 -3.89
CA ALA A 46 21.99 -17.21 -3.90
C ALA A 46 21.51 -15.98 -3.11
N ARG A 47 22.24 -15.61 -2.04
CA ARG A 47 21.96 -14.38 -1.28
C ARG A 47 22.30 -13.14 -2.09
N ILE A 48 23.44 -13.11 -2.77
CA ILE A 48 23.83 -12.00 -3.64
C ILE A 48 22.82 -11.82 -4.77
N GLU A 49 22.38 -12.90 -5.42
CA GLU A 49 21.40 -12.79 -6.49
C GLU A 49 20.04 -12.30 -5.99
N LYS A 50 19.64 -12.70 -4.77
CA LYS A 50 18.44 -12.15 -4.13
C LYS A 50 18.58 -10.66 -3.85
N THR A 51 19.69 -10.21 -3.25
CA THR A 51 19.87 -8.78 -2.94
C THR A 51 19.94 -7.92 -4.19
N LYS A 52 20.56 -8.40 -5.27
CA LYS A 52 20.54 -7.72 -6.58
C LYS A 52 19.12 -7.55 -7.12
N ARG A 53 18.30 -8.61 -7.06
CA ARG A 53 16.89 -8.54 -7.48
C ARG A 53 16.09 -7.57 -6.62
N ASP A 54 16.23 -7.65 -5.30
CA ASP A 54 15.53 -6.78 -4.36
C ASP A 54 15.92 -5.30 -4.60
N HIS A 55 17.19 -5.03 -4.88
CA HIS A 55 17.67 -3.69 -5.22
C HIS A 55 17.09 -3.20 -6.56
N ALA A 56 17.05 -4.06 -7.58
CA ALA A 56 16.46 -3.72 -8.88
C ALA A 56 14.96 -3.40 -8.75
N VAL A 57 14.20 -4.23 -8.02
CA VAL A 57 12.77 -3.99 -7.75
C VAL A 57 12.59 -2.68 -7.00
N ARG A 58 13.37 -2.43 -5.95
CA ARG A 58 13.27 -1.19 -5.17
C ARG A 58 13.58 0.05 -6.00
N LYS A 59 14.55 -0.02 -6.91
CA LYS A 59 14.86 1.08 -7.84
C LYS A 59 13.66 1.40 -8.74
N LEU A 60 13.07 0.38 -9.36
CA LEU A 60 11.88 0.52 -10.20
C LEU A 60 10.69 1.09 -9.41
N GLU A 61 10.47 0.63 -8.18
CA GLU A 61 9.41 1.17 -7.33
C GLU A 61 9.59 2.67 -7.04
N VAL A 62 10.83 3.11 -6.81
CA VAL A 62 11.14 4.52 -6.54
C VAL A 62 10.88 5.36 -7.77
N GLU A 63 11.34 4.92 -8.94
CA GLU A 63 11.13 5.60 -10.23
C GLU A 63 9.63 5.77 -10.51
N LEU A 64 8.83 4.69 -10.41
CA LEU A 64 7.38 4.73 -10.62
C LEU A 64 6.66 5.64 -9.61
N LYS A 65 7.08 5.64 -8.34
CA LYS A 65 6.50 6.52 -7.32
C LYS A 65 6.82 7.99 -7.61
N GLN A 66 8.04 8.29 -8.04
CA GLN A 66 8.46 9.65 -8.39
C GLN A 66 7.68 10.18 -9.60
N GLU A 67 7.55 9.39 -10.67
CA GLU A 67 6.78 9.78 -11.85
C GLU A 67 5.31 10.06 -11.52
N LYS A 68 4.67 9.14 -10.78
CA LYS A 68 3.29 9.31 -10.33
C LYS A 68 3.09 10.55 -9.46
N GLN A 69 4.03 10.83 -8.55
CA GLN A 69 3.97 12.01 -7.71
C GLN A 69 4.21 13.29 -8.51
N ALA A 70 5.14 13.28 -9.47
CA ALA A 70 5.42 14.42 -10.33
C ALA A 70 4.18 14.78 -11.17
N GLU A 71 3.52 13.80 -11.78
CA GLU A 71 2.29 14.06 -12.56
C GLU A 71 1.17 14.61 -11.67
N LYS A 72 0.97 14.02 -10.48
CA LYS A 72 -0.03 14.51 -9.51
C LYS A 72 0.26 15.94 -9.06
N ARG A 73 1.53 16.29 -8.85
CA ARG A 73 1.96 17.66 -8.50
C ARG A 73 1.67 18.63 -9.65
N ARG A 74 2.03 18.28 -10.90
CA ARG A 74 1.74 19.08 -12.09
C ARG A 74 0.24 19.39 -12.23
N LYS A 75 -0.61 18.36 -12.10
CA LYS A 75 -2.07 18.54 -12.16
C LYS A 75 -2.59 19.48 -11.06
N ARG A 76 -2.10 19.32 -9.83
CA ARG A 76 -2.47 20.19 -8.71
C ARG A 76 -2.03 21.63 -8.93
N GLU A 77 -0.82 21.84 -9.42
CA GLU A 77 -0.28 23.17 -9.69
C GLU A 77 -1.10 23.88 -10.77
N ILE A 78 -1.41 23.20 -11.88
CA ILE A 78 -2.27 23.76 -12.93
C ILE A 78 -3.64 24.18 -12.37
N THR A 79 -4.29 23.33 -11.59
CA THR A 79 -5.59 23.67 -10.99
C THR A 79 -5.48 24.84 -10.03
N LEU A 80 -4.44 24.88 -9.20
CA LEU A 80 -4.21 25.97 -8.27
C LEU A 80 -3.96 27.30 -9.00
N GLN A 81 -3.18 27.27 -10.09
CA GLN A 81 -2.94 28.45 -10.94
C GLN A 81 -4.24 28.95 -11.57
N ARG A 82 -5.10 28.04 -12.07
CA ARG A 82 -6.42 28.39 -12.61
C ARG A 82 -7.33 29.03 -11.55
N GLN A 83 -7.34 28.48 -10.35
CA GLN A 83 -8.11 29.03 -9.23
C GLN A 83 -7.63 30.44 -8.87
N ARG A 84 -6.32 30.62 -8.67
CA ARG A 84 -5.72 31.92 -8.39
C ARG A 84 -6.05 32.96 -9.45
N ALA A 85 -5.88 32.62 -10.73
CA ALA A 85 -6.23 33.52 -11.84
C ALA A 85 -7.73 33.89 -11.83
N SER A 86 -8.62 32.94 -11.53
CA SER A 86 -10.07 33.22 -11.42
C SER A 86 -10.42 34.10 -10.23
N GLU A 87 -9.75 33.92 -9.09
CA GLU A 87 -9.95 34.71 -7.88
C GLU A 87 -9.46 36.14 -8.06
N GLU A 88 -8.30 36.32 -8.70
CA GLU A 88 -7.75 37.64 -9.04
C GLU A 88 -8.68 38.39 -10.00
N ARG A 89 -9.16 37.73 -11.06
CA ARG A 89 -10.14 38.33 -11.97
C ARG A 89 -11.42 38.73 -11.24
N ARG A 90 -11.97 37.84 -10.40
CA ARG A 90 -13.17 38.13 -9.60
C ARG A 90 -12.95 39.32 -8.66
N ARG A 91 -11.77 39.42 -8.04
CA ARG A 91 -11.42 40.54 -7.16
C ARG A 91 -11.38 41.86 -7.94
N LEU A 92 -10.71 41.89 -9.09
CA LEU A 92 -10.64 43.06 -9.94
C LEU A 92 -12.02 43.48 -10.45
N GLU A 93 -12.86 42.52 -10.85
CA GLU A 93 -14.25 42.78 -11.26
C GLU A 93 -15.09 43.38 -10.13
N GLN A 94 -14.94 42.88 -8.90
CA GLN A 94 -15.61 43.45 -7.72
C GLN A 94 -15.14 44.87 -7.44
N GLU A 95 -13.83 45.13 -7.48
CA GLU A 95 -13.26 46.47 -7.28
C GLU A 95 -13.73 47.44 -8.37
N MET A 96 -13.75 47.01 -9.64
CA MET A 96 -14.30 47.77 -10.76
C MET A 96 -15.80 48.04 -10.59
N ALA A 97 -16.58 47.05 -10.16
CA ALA A 97 -18.02 47.20 -9.92
C ALA A 97 -18.30 48.21 -8.79
N VAL A 98 -17.53 48.16 -7.70
CA VAL A 98 -17.63 49.13 -6.59
C VAL A 98 -17.31 50.54 -7.08
N MET A 99 -16.25 50.71 -7.89
CA MET A 99 -15.89 52.01 -8.45
C MET A 99 -16.92 52.53 -9.46
N GLY A 100 -17.45 51.64 -10.31
CA GLY A 100 -18.56 51.93 -11.22
C GLY A 100 -19.81 52.38 -10.46
N ALA A 101 -20.19 51.67 -9.40
CA ALA A 101 -21.32 52.02 -8.54
C ALA A 101 -21.11 53.37 -7.84
N ARG A 102 -19.90 53.65 -7.33
CA ARG A 102 -19.54 54.95 -6.72
C ARG A 102 -19.64 56.10 -7.74
N LYS A 103 -19.16 55.89 -8.97
CA LYS A 103 -19.26 56.89 -10.05
C LYS A 103 -20.73 57.12 -10.45
N ALA A 104 -21.52 56.07 -10.61
CA ALA A 104 -22.94 56.16 -10.90
C ALA A 104 -23.71 56.90 -9.77
N ALA A 105 -23.39 56.62 -8.51
CA ALA A 105 -23.96 57.33 -7.37
C ALA A 105 -23.61 58.82 -7.38
N ARG A 106 -22.37 59.18 -7.74
CA ARG A 106 -21.94 60.59 -7.87
C ARG A 106 -22.73 61.32 -8.97
N LEU A 107 -22.92 60.70 -10.13
CA LEU A 107 -23.71 61.27 -11.22
C LEU A 107 -25.18 61.43 -10.82
N ARG A 108 -25.78 60.44 -10.14
CA ARG A 108 -27.15 60.55 -9.60
C ARG A 108 -27.32 61.72 -8.63
N ARG A 109 -26.34 61.94 -7.74
CA ARG A 109 -26.31 63.10 -6.83
C ARG A 109 -26.20 64.42 -7.59
N ARG A 110 -25.31 64.51 -8.58
CA ARG A 110 -25.14 65.71 -9.41
C ARG A 110 -26.40 66.05 -10.20
N ALA A 111 -27.12 65.04 -10.69
CA ALA A 111 -28.39 65.20 -11.38
C ALA A 111 -29.56 65.58 -10.45
N GLY A 112 -29.36 65.72 -9.14
CA GLY A 112 -30.40 66.11 -8.18
C GLY A 112 -31.56 65.11 -8.06
N ARG A 113 -31.39 63.87 -8.57
CA ARG A 113 -32.46 62.87 -8.65
C ARG A 113 -32.69 62.26 -7.26
N THR A 114 -33.61 62.85 -6.50
CA THR A 114 -34.00 62.35 -5.17
C THR A 114 -35.01 61.22 -5.32
N LYS A 115 -34.98 60.25 -4.40
CA LYS A 115 -35.88 59.06 -4.39
C LYS A 115 -37.37 59.42 -4.23
N LYS A 116 -37.72 60.70 -4.07
CA LYS A 116 -39.03 61.20 -3.63
C LYS A 116 -39.93 61.69 -4.77
N ILE A 117 -39.43 61.76 -6.01
CA ILE A 117 -40.24 62.21 -7.15
C ILE A 117 -40.68 60.98 -7.92
N ASN A 118 -41.92 60.55 -7.67
CA ASN A 118 -42.63 59.58 -8.50
C ASN A 118 -42.81 60.20 -9.89
N GLY A 119 -42.11 59.63 -10.87
CA GLY A 119 -42.27 59.85 -12.30
C GLY A 119 -41.76 58.62 -13.02
#